data_AF-A0A565C0J5-F1
#
_entry.id   AF-A0A565C0J5-F1
#
_cell.length_a   1.000
_cell.length_b   1.000
_cell.length_c   1.000
_cell.angle_alpha   90.00
_cell.angle_beta   90.00
_cell.angle_gamma   90.00
#
_symmetry.space_group_name_H-M   'P 1'
#
loop_
_entity.id
_entity.type
_entity.pdbx_description
1 polymer ?
#
loop_
_entity_poly.entity_id
_entity_poly.type
_entity_poly.pdbx_seq_one_letter_code
_entity_poly.pdbx_strand_id
1 'polypeptide(L)'
;MRLIMCYPVTDEGFVEAVVKLPLLEYLEVSHCSLSGESLEAAGKSCPNLKTLKLNNEPDPEFDDDECNNEDALAIAKSMPELRHLQLFGNFLTNTGLNAILEGCPHLEHLIYASVSTLTLTGIWLSNVSRGSKM
;
A
#
# COMPACT_ATOMS: atom_id res chain seq x y z
N MET A 1 10.66 -6.03 -7.40
CA MET A 1 10.50 -5.14 -8.56
C MET A 1 10.43 -3.70 -8.08
N ARG A 2 11.01 -2.76 -8.83
CA ARG A 2 10.97 -1.32 -8.52
C ARG A 2 10.54 -0.56 -9.77
N LEU A 3 9.47 0.22 -9.67
CA LEU A 3 8.96 1.10 -10.72
C LEU A 3 8.97 2.51 -10.15
N ILE A 4 9.84 3.37 -10.66
CA ILE A 4 10.10 4.70 -10.12
C ILE A 4 10.06 5.70 -11.28
N MET A 5 9.17 6.69 -11.21
CA MET A 5 8.94 7.67 -12.28
C MET A 5 8.63 6.99 -13.64
N CYS A 6 7.92 5.86 -13.61
CA CYS A 6 7.60 5.08 -14.79
C CYS A 6 6.23 5.51 -15.36
N TYR A 7 6.10 6.77 -15.74
CA TYR A 7 4.86 7.33 -16.32
C TYR A 7 4.28 6.58 -17.54
N PRO A 8 5.08 5.92 -18.40
CA PRO A 8 4.53 5.14 -19.51
C PRO A 8 3.91 3.79 -19.10
N VAL A 9 4.08 3.35 -17.85
CA VAL A 9 3.53 2.07 -17.38
C VAL A 9 2.03 2.22 -17.19
N THR A 10 1.27 1.47 -17.96
CA THR A 10 -0.18 1.35 -17.80
C THR A 10 -0.52 0.27 -16.77
N ASP A 11 -1.73 0.33 -16.22
CA ASP A 11 -2.28 -0.73 -15.37
C ASP A 11 -2.19 -2.11 -16.04
N GLU A 12 -2.58 -2.22 -17.32
CA GLU A 12 -2.50 -3.46 -18.08
C GLU A 12 -1.06 -4.00 -18.17
N GLY A 13 -0.10 -3.15 -18.54
CA GLY A 13 1.31 -3.56 -18.66
C GLY A 13 1.92 -3.94 -17.31
N PHE A 14 1.51 -3.27 -16.24
CA PHE A 14 1.89 -3.63 -14.87
C PHE A 14 1.34 -5.00 -14.46
N VAL A 15 0.04 -5.24 -14.68
CA VAL A 15 -0.63 -6.51 -14.36
C VAL A 15 0.02 -7.66 -15.14
N GLU A 16 0.28 -7.49 -16.42
CA GLU A 16 0.99 -8.49 -17.24
C GLU A 16 2.38 -8.83 -16.69
N ALA A 17 3.07 -7.84 -16.11
CA ALA A 17 4.39 -8.05 -15.52
C ALA A 17 4.31 -8.82 -14.20
N VAL A 18 3.43 -8.44 -13.27
CA VAL A 18 3.34 -9.08 -11.94
C VAL A 18 2.83 -10.51 -12.00
N VAL A 19 1.96 -10.85 -12.97
CA VAL A 19 1.51 -12.23 -13.21
C VAL A 19 2.67 -13.18 -13.53
N LYS A 20 3.75 -12.66 -14.13
CA LYS A 20 4.95 -13.44 -14.47
C LYS A 20 5.96 -13.53 -13.32
N LEU A 21 5.65 -12.93 -12.16
CA LEU A 21 6.56 -12.82 -11.00
C LEU A 21 5.94 -13.42 -9.72
N PRO A 22 5.55 -14.71 -9.69
CA PRO A 22 4.87 -15.30 -8.53
C PRO A 22 5.75 -15.43 -7.27
N LEU A 23 7.07 -15.32 -7.43
CA LEU A 23 8.05 -15.37 -6.33
C LEU A 23 8.45 -13.97 -5.82
N LEU A 24 7.76 -12.91 -6.25
CA LEU A 24 8.11 -11.56 -5.87
C LEU A 24 7.84 -11.31 -4.38
N GLU A 25 8.89 -10.99 -3.62
CA GLU A 25 8.77 -10.65 -2.20
C GLU A 25 8.82 -9.14 -1.91
N TYR A 26 9.31 -8.34 -2.87
CA TYR A 26 9.48 -6.90 -2.74
C TYR A 26 8.90 -6.18 -3.95
N LEU A 27 8.03 -5.20 -3.71
CA LEU A 27 7.47 -4.30 -4.71
C LEU A 27 7.60 -2.85 -4.25
N GLU A 28 8.13 -2.00 -5.12
CA GLU A 28 8.13 -0.56 -4.95
C GLU A 28 7.53 0.07 -6.20
N VAL A 29 6.50 0.88 -5.99
CA VAL A 29 5.86 1.71 -7.01
C VAL A 29 5.96 3.14 -6.49
N SER A 30 6.64 4.00 -7.23
CA SER A 30 6.86 5.39 -6.82
C SER A 30 6.66 6.31 -8.01
N HIS A 31 5.77 7.28 -7.86
CA HIS A 31 5.43 8.25 -8.92
C HIS A 31 4.93 7.54 -10.19
N CYS A 32 4.06 6.55 -10.02
CA CYS A 32 3.36 5.85 -11.09
C CYS A 32 1.86 5.93 -10.82
N SER A 33 1.07 6.22 -11.85
CA SER A 33 -0.39 6.29 -11.75
C SER A 33 -1.00 4.90 -11.93
N LEU A 34 -0.79 4.01 -10.97
CA LEU A 34 -1.45 2.70 -10.93
C LEU A 34 -2.73 2.77 -10.10
N SER A 35 -3.78 2.07 -10.54
CA SER A 35 -5.03 1.96 -9.81
C SER A 35 -4.97 0.97 -8.64
N GLY A 36 -5.90 1.10 -7.69
CA GLY A 36 -6.10 0.10 -6.63
C GLY A 36 -6.37 -1.30 -7.18
N GLU A 37 -7.04 -1.42 -8.33
CA GLU A 37 -7.25 -2.71 -9.02
C GLU A 37 -5.94 -3.38 -9.45
N SER A 38 -5.00 -2.58 -9.98
CA SER A 38 -3.65 -3.05 -10.31
C SER A 38 -2.91 -3.55 -9.07
N LEU A 39 -3.02 -2.84 -7.94
CA LEU A 39 -2.43 -3.30 -6.68
C LEU A 39 -3.07 -4.59 -6.17
N GLU A 40 -4.39 -4.75 -6.26
CA GLU A 40 -5.08 -5.98 -5.90
C GLU A 40 -4.60 -7.16 -6.78
N ALA A 41 -4.43 -6.93 -8.08
CA ALA A 41 -3.89 -7.91 -9.01
C ALA A 41 -2.44 -8.30 -8.67
N ALA A 42 -1.61 -7.34 -8.25
CA ALA A 42 -0.25 -7.62 -7.78
C ALA A 42 -0.24 -8.48 -6.52
N GLY A 43 -1.06 -8.17 -5.52
CA GLY A 43 -1.16 -8.98 -4.30
C GLY A 43 -1.59 -10.42 -4.57
N LYS A 44 -2.60 -10.61 -5.43
CA LYS A 44 -3.05 -11.93 -5.86
C LYS A 44 -2.01 -12.71 -6.66
N SER A 45 -1.24 -12.03 -7.50
CA SER A 45 -0.24 -12.64 -8.37
C SER A 45 1.05 -12.98 -7.63
N CYS A 46 1.37 -12.23 -6.57
CA CYS A 46 2.60 -12.36 -5.81
C CYS A 46 2.29 -12.74 -4.34
N PRO A 47 1.89 -14.00 -4.06
CA PRO A 47 1.44 -14.41 -2.74
C PRO A 47 2.52 -14.35 -1.64
N ASN A 48 3.80 -14.25 -2.03
CA ASN A 48 4.93 -14.14 -1.11
C ASN A 48 5.38 -12.68 -0.88
N LEU A 49 4.57 -11.70 -1.27
CA LEU A 49 4.93 -10.29 -1.15
C LEU A 49 5.03 -9.86 0.32
N LYS A 50 6.26 -9.58 0.78
CA LYS A 50 6.58 -9.20 2.16
C LYS A 50 6.79 -7.71 2.34
N THR A 51 7.17 -7.01 1.27
CA THR A 51 7.45 -5.58 1.31
C THR A 51 6.76 -4.86 0.16
N LEU A 52 5.98 -3.84 0.51
CA LEU A 52 5.36 -2.92 -0.43
C LEU A 52 5.74 -1.48 -0.07
N LYS A 53 6.20 -0.74 -1.06
CA LYS A 53 6.37 0.71 -0.96
C LYS A 53 5.57 1.40 -2.06
N LEU A 54 4.62 2.24 -1.66
CA LEU A 54 3.83 3.08 -2.54
C LEU A 54 4.13 4.54 -2.22
N ASN A 55 4.71 5.26 -3.16
CA ASN A 55 4.99 6.68 -3.01
C ASN A 55 4.31 7.44 -4.16
N ASN A 56 3.34 8.27 -3.84
CA ASN A 56 2.64 9.10 -4.81
C ASN A 56 3.08 10.57 -4.67
N GLU A 57 2.91 11.32 -5.76
CA GLU A 57 3.03 12.77 -5.67
C GLU A 57 1.79 13.31 -4.96
N PRO A 58 1.96 14.19 -3.97
CA PRO A 58 0.83 14.83 -3.33
C PRO A 58 0.15 15.75 -4.32
N ASP A 59 -1.12 15.47 -4.62
CA ASP A 59 -1.92 16.37 -5.45
C ASP A 59 -2.42 17.55 -4.59
N PRO A 60 -1.97 18.78 -4.85
CA PRO A 60 -2.36 19.95 -4.07
C PRO A 60 -3.81 20.41 -4.36
N GLU A 61 -4.45 19.90 -5.41
CA GLU A 61 -5.82 20.25 -5.80
C GLU A 61 -6.84 19.18 -5.39
N PHE A 62 -6.40 18.06 -4.80
CA PHE A 62 -7.31 17.02 -4.32
C PHE A 62 -8.12 17.52 -3.12
N ASP A 63 -9.45 17.47 -3.26
CA ASP A 63 -10.38 17.83 -2.20
C ASP A 63 -10.40 16.71 -1.15
N ASP A 64 -10.11 17.05 0.11
CA ASP A 64 -10.05 16.09 1.24
C ASP A 64 -11.40 15.35 1.45
N ASP A 65 -12.50 15.87 0.87
CA ASP A 65 -13.84 15.26 0.91
C ASP A 65 -13.97 13.99 0.03
N GLU A 66 -13.07 13.77 -0.95
CA GLU A 66 -12.98 12.50 -1.68
C GLU A 66 -11.98 11.56 -0.99
N CYS A 67 -12.37 11.09 0.19
CA CYS A 67 -11.62 10.09 0.97
C CYS A 67 -11.48 8.76 0.21
N ASN A 68 -10.49 8.64 -0.67
CA ASN A 68 -10.22 7.41 -1.42
C ASN A 68 -9.37 6.42 -0.58
N ASN A 69 -9.97 5.29 -0.19
CA ASN A 69 -9.28 4.18 0.48
C ASN A 69 -9.00 3.00 -0.46
N GLU A 70 -9.11 3.17 -1.78
CA GLU A 70 -8.98 2.08 -2.78
C GLU A 70 -7.67 1.32 -2.63
N ASP A 71 -6.52 2.00 -2.57
CA ASP A 71 -5.22 1.35 -2.41
C ASP A 71 -5.14 0.55 -1.10
N ALA A 72 -5.66 1.12 -0.01
CA ALA A 72 -5.68 0.47 1.29
C ALA A 72 -6.54 -0.80 1.30
N LEU A 73 -7.72 -0.73 0.68
CA LEU A 73 -8.63 -1.87 0.55
C LEU A 73 -8.04 -2.95 -0.36
N ALA A 74 -7.40 -2.55 -1.46
CA ALA A 74 -6.70 -3.46 -2.35
C ALA A 74 -5.58 -4.22 -1.64
N ILE A 75 -4.72 -3.50 -0.89
CA ILE A 75 -3.65 -4.09 -0.07
C ILE A 75 -4.24 -5.07 0.95
N ALA A 76 -5.19 -4.60 1.76
CA ALA A 76 -5.82 -5.39 2.81
C ALA A 76 -6.42 -6.71 2.30
N LYS A 77 -7.04 -6.67 1.12
CA LYS A 77 -7.74 -7.81 0.52
C LYS A 77 -6.80 -8.83 -0.13
N SER A 78 -5.61 -8.42 -0.56
CA SER A 78 -4.78 -9.22 -1.47
C SER A 78 -3.37 -9.54 -0.96
N MET A 79 -2.90 -8.91 0.11
CA MET A 79 -1.50 -9.01 0.58
C MET A 79 -1.40 -9.45 2.05
N PRO A 80 -1.90 -10.63 2.43
CA PRO A 80 -1.92 -11.07 3.82
C PRO A 80 -0.52 -11.35 4.40
N GLU A 81 0.47 -11.66 3.56
CA GLU A 81 1.86 -11.96 3.95
C GLU A 81 2.74 -10.71 4.12
N LEU A 82 2.16 -9.52 3.97
CA LEU A 82 2.90 -8.28 4.04
C LEU A 82 3.45 -8.04 5.45
N ARG A 83 4.75 -7.71 5.53
CA ARG A 83 5.48 -7.40 6.77
C ARG A 83 5.90 -5.94 6.85
N HIS A 84 6.18 -5.33 5.70
CA HIS A 84 6.66 -3.96 5.61
C HIS A 84 5.81 -3.18 4.60
N LEU A 85 5.13 -2.14 5.05
CA LEU A 85 4.35 -1.24 4.23
C LEU A 85 4.83 0.20 4.39
N GLN A 86 5.09 0.86 3.28
CA GLN A 86 5.36 2.30 3.22
C GLN A 86 4.35 2.96 2.27
N LEU A 87 3.71 4.01 2.76
CA LEU A 87 2.74 4.83 2.04
C LEU A 87 3.12 6.31 2.17
N PHE A 88 3.69 6.92 1.13
CA PHE A 88 3.98 8.36 1.11
C PHE A 88 3.15 9.09 0.06
N GLY A 89 2.53 10.22 0.43
CA GLY A 89 1.69 10.98 -0.49
C GLY A 89 0.43 10.24 -0.95
N ASN A 90 0.06 9.15 -0.27
CA ASN A 90 -1.19 8.43 -0.52
C ASN A 90 -2.27 9.01 0.40
N PHE A 91 -3.50 9.07 -0.09
CA PHE A 91 -4.65 9.39 0.76
C PHE A 91 -5.08 8.15 1.53
N LEU A 92 -5.19 8.28 2.85
CA LEU A 92 -5.58 7.19 3.74
C LEU A 92 -6.38 7.73 4.92
N THR A 93 -7.62 7.27 5.05
CA THR A 93 -8.43 7.55 6.25
C THR A 93 -8.17 6.50 7.33
N ASN A 94 -8.67 6.74 8.55
CA ASN A 94 -8.68 5.73 9.61
C ASN A 94 -9.38 4.43 9.18
N THR A 95 -10.40 4.52 8.32
CA THR A 95 -11.08 3.33 7.78
C THR A 95 -10.14 2.50 6.91
N GLY A 96 -9.38 3.13 6.02
CA GLY A 96 -8.38 2.44 5.19
C GLY A 96 -7.24 1.88 6.03
N LEU A 97 -6.75 2.63 7.02
CA LEU A 97 -5.71 2.16 7.94
C LEU A 97 -6.17 0.91 8.71
N ASN A 98 -7.39 0.93 9.25
CA ASN A 98 -7.95 -0.23 9.95
C ASN A 98 -8.11 -1.43 9.01
N ALA A 99 -8.55 -1.22 7.77
CA ALA A 99 -8.64 -2.28 6.78
C ALA A 99 -7.28 -2.96 6.55
N ILE A 100 -6.20 -2.18 6.42
CA ILE A 100 -4.83 -2.72 6.29
C ILE A 100 -4.45 -3.54 7.52
N LEU A 101 -4.70 -3.03 8.72
CA LEU A 101 -4.35 -3.73 9.97
C LEU A 101 -5.12 -5.05 10.15
N GLU A 102 -6.37 -5.11 9.68
CA GLU A 102 -7.18 -6.33 9.69
C GLU A 102 -6.78 -7.32 8.58
N GLY A 103 -6.46 -6.81 7.38
CA GLY A 103 -6.15 -7.61 6.20
C GLY A 103 -4.70 -8.12 6.12
N CYS A 104 -3.76 -7.45 6.78
CA CYS A 104 -2.33 -7.79 6.80
C CYS A 104 -1.89 -8.24 8.21
N PRO A 105 -2.26 -9.47 8.64
CA PRO A 105 -2.04 -9.93 10.02
C PRO A 105 -0.56 -10.15 10.41
N HIS A 106 0.34 -10.12 9.43
CA HIS A 106 1.79 -10.30 9.60
C HIS A 106 2.58 -8.98 9.53
N LEU A 107 1.89 -7.84 9.49
CA LEU A 107 2.54 -6.54 9.38
C LEU A 107 3.40 -6.23 10.61
N GLU A 108 4.69 -5.96 10.38
CA GLU A 108 5.70 -5.63 11.41
C GLU A 108 6.04 -4.14 11.38
N HIS A 109 6.01 -3.53 10.19
CA HIS A 109 6.40 -2.15 9.96
C HIS A 109 5.39 -1.45 9.06
N LEU A 110 4.84 -0.34 9.55
CA LEU A 110 3.99 0.56 8.77
C LEU A 110 4.53 1.98 8.87
N ILE A 111 4.82 2.57 7.72
CA ILE A 111 5.21 3.97 7.58
C ILE A 111 4.17 4.65 6.70
N TYR A 112 3.53 5.70 7.22
CA TYR A 112 2.56 6.52 6.48
C TYR A 112 2.89 8.00 6.64
N ALA A 113 2.85 8.76 5.54
CA ALA A 113 2.93 10.22 5.57
C ALA A 113 2.04 10.84 4.48
N SER A 114 1.13 11.75 4.85
CA SER A 114 0.33 12.57 3.92
C SER A 114 0.71 14.05 4.01
N VAL A 115 0.37 14.82 2.98
CA VAL A 115 0.78 16.23 2.87
C VAL A 115 -0.15 17.19 3.62
N SER A 116 -1.40 16.80 3.89
CA SER A 116 -2.30 17.48 4.84
C SER A 116 -1.91 17.27 6.31
N THR A 117 -1.03 16.30 6.61
CA THR A 117 -0.59 15.95 7.98
C THR A 117 0.85 16.36 8.32
N LEU A 118 1.29 17.57 7.93
CA LEU A 118 2.42 18.25 8.62
C LEU A 118 2.13 18.54 10.13
N THR A 119 1.16 17.85 10.73
CA THR A 119 0.93 17.70 12.16
C THR A 119 1.19 16.24 12.55
N LEU A 120 2.42 15.93 12.95
CA LEU A 120 2.85 14.85 13.85
C LEU A 120 1.86 13.67 14.10
N THR A 121 1.58 12.84 13.09
CA THR A 121 0.97 11.52 13.33
C THR A 121 1.90 10.39 12.91
N GLY A 122 2.68 9.93 13.89
CA GLY A 122 2.84 8.51 14.17
C GLY A 122 3.81 7.72 13.30
N ILE A 123 5.09 7.73 13.69
CA ILE A 123 5.89 6.50 13.58
C ILE A 123 5.19 5.46 14.48
N TRP A 124 4.29 4.65 13.94
CA TRP A 124 3.76 3.48 14.65
C TRP A 124 4.82 2.37 14.61
N LEU A 125 5.72 2.35 15.60
CA LEU A 125 6.49 1.15 15.95
C LEU A 125 5.62 0.29 16.89
N SER A 126 4.58 -0.36 16.37
CA SER A 126 3.87 -1.37 17.16
C SER A 126 4.66 -2.68 17.13
N ASN A 127 5.30 -3.01 18.25
CA ASN A 127 5.46 -4.42 18.60
C ASN A 127 4.04 -4.96 18.74
N VAL A 128 3.55 -5.72 17.77
CA VAL A 128 2.19 -6.27 17.73
C VAL A 128 2.04 -7.27 18.88
N SER A 129 1.77 -6.77 20.09
CA SER A 129 1.21 -7.57 21.16
C SER A 129 -0.26 -7.78 20.82
N ARG A 130 -0.56 -8.91 20.18
CA ARG A 130 -1.93 -9.45 20.11
C ARG A 130 -2.38 -9.68 21.56
N GLY A 131 -3.10 -8.73 22.12
CA GLY A 131 -3.78 -8.89 23.39
C GLY A 131 -4.72 -10.08 23.28
N SER A 132 -4.47 -11.11 24.08
CA SER A 132 -5.40 -12.21 24.31
C SER A 132 -6.76 -11.64 24.69
N LYS A 133 -7.78 -11.86 23.85
CA LYS A 133 -9.14 -11.93 24.36
C LYS A 133 -9.39 -13.37 24.78
N MET A 134 -9.38 -13.58 26.09
CA MET A 134 -10.14 -14.63 26.77
C MET A 134 -11.64 -14.40 26.56
#